data_AF-A0A3M1D2X0-F1
#
_entry.id   AF-A0A3M1D2X0-F1
#
_cell.length_a   1.000
_cell.length_b   1.000
_cell.length_c   1.000
_cell.angle_alpha   90.00
_cell.angle_beta   90.00
_cell.angle_gamma   90.00
#
_symmetry.space_group_name_H-M   'P 1'
#
loop_
_entity.id
_entity.type
_entity.pdbx_description
1 polymer ?
#
loop_
_entity_poly.entity_id
_entity_poly.type
_entity_poly.pdbx_seq_one_letter_code
_entity_poly.pdbx_strand_id
1 'polypeptide(L)' 'MAELEPGSVSHTVLLYCVSEPGEWTAEDIVDDLPDLELREVRRAIDELAAAGLLHVNSTDSHLWPTRAGKDLFRKAV' A
#
# COMPACT_ATOMS: atom_id res chain seq x y z
N MET A 1 -9.59 -15.68 -0.58
CA MET A 1 -8.38 -14.83 -0.53
C MET A 1 -8.66 -13.65 -1.45
N ALA A 2 -8.52 -12.41 -0.99
CA ALA A 2 -8.67 -11.27 -1.87
C ALA A 2 -7.52 -11.30 -2.89
N GLU A 3 -7.86 -11.40 -4.17
CA GLU A 3 -6.90 -11.34 -5.26
C GLU A 3 -6.70 -9.85 -5.58
N LEU A 4 -5.46 -9.36 -5.44
CA LEU A 4 -5.12 -7.97 -5.74
C LEU A 4 -4.85 -7.86 -7.23
N GLU A 5 -5.70 -7.11 -7.93
CA GLU A 5 -5.57 -6.91 -9.37
C GLU A 5 -4.30 -6.13 -9.70
N PRO A 6 -3.38 -6.68 -10.52
CA PRO A 6 -2.19 -5.96 -10.96
C PRO A 6 -2.54 -4.64 -11.65
N GLY A 7 -1.84 -3.57 -11.29
CA GLY A 7 -2.08 -2.22 -11.82
C GLY A 7 -3.23 -1.46 -11.14
N SER A 8 -3.99 -2.08 -10.23
CA SER A 8 -4.91 -1.35 -9.36
C SER A 8 -4.17 -0.44 -8.37
N VAL A 9 -4.85 0.57 -7.83
CA VAL A 9 -4.28 1.48 -6.80
C VAL A 9 -3.79 0.69 -5.59
N SER A 10 -4.57 -0.29 -5.12
CA SER A 10 -4.20 -1.13 -3.97
C SER A 10 -2.99 -2.01 -4.26
N HIS A 11 -2.84 -2.50 -5.49
CA HIS A 11 -1.62 -3.20 -5.90
C HIS A 11 -0.40 -2.27 -5.88
N THR A 12 -0.54 -1.06 -6.42
CA THR A 12 0.52 -0.05 -6.43
C THR A 12 0.93 0.37 -5.03
N VAL A 13 -0.02 0.69 -4.14
CA VAL A 13 0.27 1.04 -2.74
C VAL A 13 1.01 -0.09 -2.02
N LEU A 14 0.58 -1.34 -2.23
CA LEU A 14 1.25 -2.48 -1.61
C LEU A 14 2.69 -2.66 -2.15
N LEU A 15 2.93 -2.37 -3.43
CA LEU A 15 4.25 -2.41 -4.04
C LEU A 15 5.20 -1.38 -3.41
N TYR A 16 4.78 -0.12 -3.24
CA TYR A 16 5.56 0.90 -2.54
C TYR A 16 5.90 0.45 -1.10
N CYS A 17 4.87 0.05 -0.36
CA CYS A 17 5.00 -0.37 1.03
C CYS A 17 5.95 -1.57 1.21
N VAL A 18 5.94 -2.54 0.28
CA VAL A 18 6.84 -3.71 0.34
C VAL A 18 8.27 -3.39 -0.11
N SER A 19 8.43 -2.48 -1.08
CA SER A 19 9.74 -2.16 -1.66
C SER A 19 10.62 -1.41 -0.67
N GLU A 20 10.08 -0.36 -0.03
CA GLU A 20 10.80 0.41 1.00
C GLU A 20 9.91 0.61 2.25
N PRO A 21 9.92 -0.38 3.17
CA PRO A 21 9.09 -0.36 4.37
C PRO A 21 9.37 0.85 5.27
N GLY A 22 8.31 1.58 5.62
CA GLY A 22 8.40 2.73 6.52
C GLY A 22 8.94 4.00 5.88
N GLU A 23 9.12 4.04 4.56
CA GLU A 23 9.55 5.23 3.82
C GLU A 23 8.37 6.05 3.30
N TRP A 24 7.28 5.39 2.90
CA TRP A 24 6.19 6.03 2.17
C TRP A 24 5.02 6.41 3.06
N THR A 25 4.46 7.59 2.82
CA THR A 25 3.11 8.02 3.23
C THR A 25 2.16 8.03 2.03
N ALA A 26 0.88 8.36 2.27
CA ALA A 26 -0.09 8.51 1.17
C ALA A 26 0.26 9.70 0.27
N GLU A 27 0.77 10.77 0.87
CA GLU A 27 1.19 11.99 0.20
C GLU A 27 2.40 11.74 -0.70
N ASP A 28 3.41 11.03 -0.22
CA ASP A 28 4.62 10.70 -1.02
C ASP A 28 4.25 9.89 -2.27
N ILE A 29 3.34 8.91 -2.14
CA ILE A 29 2.89 8.06 -3.25
C ILE A 29 2.19 8.90 -4.33
N VAL A 30 1.41 9.91 -3.95
CA VAL A 30 0.72 10.81 -4.89
C VAL A 30 1.70 11.76 -5.56
N ASP A 31 2.70 12.25 -4.82
CA ASP A 31 3.76 13.09 -5.36
C ASP A 31 4.57 12.34 -6.44
N ASP A 32 4.82 11.04 -6.25
CA ASP A 32 5.46 10.18 -7.25
C ASP A 32 4.52 9.75 -8.40
N LEU A 33 3.22 9.67 -8.15
CA LEU A 33 2.20 9.23 -9.10
C LEU A 33 1.11 10.30 -9.28
N PRO A 34 1.39 11.37 -10.05
CA PRO A 34 0.51 12.54 -10.14
C PRO A 34 -0.84 12.26 -10.81
N ASP A 35 -0.99 11.11 -11.47
CA ASP A 35 -2.25 10.64 -12.07
C ASP A 35 -3.21 10.00 -11.05
N LEU A 36 -2.75 9.73 -9.82
CA LEU A 36 -3.56 9.19 -8.73
C LEU A 36 -4.07 10.30 -7.80
N GLU A 37 -5.33 10.22 -7.40
CA GLU A 37 -5.84 11.15 -6.39
C GLU A 37 -5.53 10.65 -4.97
N LEU A 38 -5.18 11.57 -4.06
CA LEU A 38 -4.91 11.25 -2.66
C LEU A 38 -6.04 10.47 -1.97
N ARG A 39 -7.30 10.74 -2.34
CA ARG A 39 -8.45 9.99 -1.80
C ARG A 39 -8.44 8.52 -2.21
N GLU A 40 -7.95 8.20 -3.40
CA GLU A 40 -7.90 6.84 -3.93
C GLU A 40 -6.77 6.06 -3.24
N VAL A 41 -5.61 6.70 -3.06
CA VAL A 41 -4.48 6.14 -2.32
C VAL A 41 -4.86 5.88 -0.87
N ARG A 42 -5.48 6.84 -0.17
CA ARG A 42 -5.94 6.65 1.22
C ARG A 42 -6.97 5.52 1.34
N ARG A 43 -7.93 5.47 0.43
CA ARG A 43 -8.91 4.38 0.39
C ARG A 43 -8.24 3.02 0.21
N ALA A 44 -7.27 2.91 -0.70
CA ALA A 44 -6.51 1.70 -0.91
C ALA A 44 -5.71 1.29 0.35
N ILE A 45 -5.08 2.23 1.03
CA ILE A 45 -4.38 2.00 2.31
C ILE A 45 -5.35 1.42 3.36
N ASP A 46 -6.53 2.03 3.51
CA ASP A 46 -7.56 1.55 4.46
C ASP A 46 -8.03 0.13 4.13
N GLU A 47 -8.28 -0.16 2.85
CA GLU A 47 -8.68 -1.50 2.38
C GLU A 47 -7.58 -2.54 2.64
N LEU A 48 -6.32 -2.21 2.39
CA LEU A 48 -5.16 -3.08 2.64
C LEU A 48 -4.90 -3.29 4.14
N ALA A 49 -5.06 -2.24 4.96
CA ALA A 49 -4.94 -2.32 6.41
C ALA A 49 -6.06 -3.18 7.02
N ALA A 50 -7.30 -3.02 6.56
CA ALA A 50 -8.44 -3.85 6.95
C ALA A 50 -8.25 -5.32 6.54
N ALA A 51 -7.59 -5.57 5.41
CA ALA A 51 -7.19 -6.90 4.98
C ALA A 51 -5.95 -7.46 5.73
N GLY A 52 -5.34 -6.68 6.62
CA GLY A 52 -4.16 -7.06 7.38
C GLY A 52 -2.88 -7.19 6.55
N LEU A 53 -2.81 -6.52 5.39
CA LEU A 53 -1.68 -6.59 4.45
C LEU A 53 -0.62 -5.52 4.73
N LEU A 54 -1.00 -4.39 5.32
CA LEU A 54 -0.08 -3.37 5.79
C LEU A 54 -0.55 -2.77 7.12
N HIS A 55 0.31 -1.98 7.74
CA HIS A 55 0.06 -1.18 8.92
C HIS A 55 0.42 0.27 8.62
N VAL A 56 -0.42 1.19 9.07
CA VAL A 56 -0.14 2.63 9.03
C VAL A 56 0.33 3.06 10.40
N ASN A 57 1.51 3.64 10.49
CA ASN A 57 2.02 4.19 11.74
C ASN A 57 1.14 5.37 12.19
N SER A 58 0.60 5.30 13.40
CA SER A 58 -0.32 6.30 13.93
C SER A 58 0.31 7.67 14.22
N THR A 59 1.63 7.76 14.29
CA THR A 59 2.36 9.00 14.63
C THR A 59 2.74 9.80 13.40
N ASP A 60 3.21 9.13 12.35
CA ASP A 60 3.80 9.75 11.17
C ASP A 60 3.18 9.29 9.84
N SER A 61 2.15 8.43 9.89
CA SER A 61 1.44 7.88 8.72
C SER A 61 2.28 7.01 7.77
N HIS A 62 3.51 6.66 8.13
CA HIS A 62 4.36 5.84 7.27
C HIS A 62 3.83 4.40 7.20
N LEU A 63 3.97 3.80 6.01
CA LEU A 63 3.38 2.51 5.66
C LEU A 63 4.36 1.37 5.91
N TRP A 64 3.93 0.36 6.67
CA TRP A 64 4.70 -0.84 6.97
C TRP A 64 3.99 -2.10 6.47
N PRO A 65 4.63 -2.95 5.66
CA PRO A 65 3.99 -4.15 5.14
C PRO A 65 3.95 -5.22 6.24
N THR A 66 2.83 -5.93 6.36
CA THR A 66 2.76 -7.11 7.22
C THR A 66 3.42 -8.31 6.54
N ARG A 67 3.61 -9.40 7.27
CA ARG A 67 4.04 -10.68 6.67
C ARG A 67 3.07 -11.14 5.58
N ALA A 68 1.76 -10.98 5.79
CA ALA A 68 0.75 -11.36 4.81
C ALA A 68 0.84 -10.49 3.54
N GLY A 69 1.07 -9.18 3.68
CA GLY A 69 1.29 -8.29 2.54
C GLY A 69 2.51 -8.69 1.71
N LYS A 70 3.65 -8.96 2.38
CA LYS A 70 4.87 -9.43 1.71
C LYS A 70 4.66 -10.76 0.97
N ASP A 71 3.98 -11.71 1.61
CA ASP A 71 3.73 -13.03 1.03
C ASP A 71 2.75 -12.96 -0.14
N LEU A 72 1.77 -12.05 -0.09
CA LEU A 72 0.85 -11.80 -1.19
C LEU A 72 1.55 -11.15 -2.38
N PHE A 73 2.42 -10.16 -2.13
CA PHE A 73 3.25 -9.55 -3.17
C PHE A 73 4.13 -10.61 -3.86
N ARG A 74 4.86 -11.44 -3.10
CA ARG A 74 5.74 -12.48 -3.65
C ARG A 74 5.05 -13.53 -4.52
N LYS A 75 3.74 -13.74 -4.36
CA LYS A 75 2.96 -14.69 -5.16
C LYS A 75 2.39 -14.06 -6.44
N ALA A 76 2.35 -12.73 -6.49
CA ALA A 76 1.84 -11.96 -7.62
C ALA A 76 2.93 -11.58 -8.64
N VAL A 77 4.21 -11.77 -8.30
CA VAL A 77 5.39 -11.57 -9.18
C VAL A 77 5.83 -12.89 -9.81
#